data_AF-A0A1R0WAP9-F1
#
_entry.id   AF-A0A1R0WAP9-F1
#
_cell.length_a   1.000
_cell.length_b   1.000
_cell.length_c   1.000
_cell.angle_alpha   90.00
_cell.angle_beta   90.00
_cell.angle_gamma   90.00
#
_symmetry.space_group_name_H-M   'P 1'
#
loop_
_entity.id
_entity.type
_entity.pdbx_description
1 polymer ?
#
loop_
_entity_poly.entity_id
_entity_poly.type
_entity_poly.pdbx_seq_one_letter_code
_entity_poly.pdbx_strand_id
1 'polypeptide(L)'
;MINKINGKEQVVTELKELSFIQISKEPISFEKVNFEEADVYFLTPQYTGGHGLSAYAFVVNKDNGEAAPLKFVNHGATTDTLNYAMEHFPVNKNGYLIVTPGTSAGTSEAKAETVQYRLDVVNQYFIAD
;
A
#
# COMPACT_ATOMS: atom_id res chain seq x y z
N MET A 1 -13.63 0.89 4.69
CA MET A 1 -12.75 0.13 5.60
C MET A 1 -12.99 0.60 7.02
N ILE A 2 -13.09 -0.35 7.96
CA ILE A 2 -13.36 -0.07 9.37
C ILE A 2 -12.21 -0.66 10.20
N ASN A 3 -11.58 0.15 11.05
CA ASN A 3 -10.68 -0.31 12.10
C ASN A 3 -11.48 -0.48 13.40
N LYS A 4 -11.23 -1.57 14.14
CA LYS A 4 -11.88 -1.85 15.42
C LYS A 4 -10.86 -1.83 16.54
N ILE A 5 -10.94 -0.83 17.41
CA ILE A 5 -10.03 -0.65 18.55
C ILE A 5 -10.86 -0.72 19.83
N ASN A 6 -10.62 -1.72 20.67
CA ASN A 6 -11.33 -1.88 21.96
C ASN A 6 -12.86 -1.82 21.83
N GLY A 7 -13.42 -2.40 20.77
CA GLY A 7 -14.86 -2.42 20.49
C GLY A 7 -15.43 -1.12 19.90
N LYS A 8 -14.61 -0.08 19.70
CA LYS A 8 -14.99 1.12 18.94
C LYS A 8 -14.64 0.94 17.47
N GLU A 9 -15.55 1.36 16.61
CA GLU A 9 -15.35 1.35 15.16
C GLU A 9 -14.91 2.73 14.69
N GLN A 10 -13.85 2.76 13.87
CA GLN A 10 -13.34 3.94 13.18
C GLN A 10 -13.41 3.68 11.68
N VAL A 11 -14.05 4.58 10.93
CA VAL A 11 -13.98 4.54 9.47
C VAL A 11 -12.60 5.04 9.06
N VAL A 12 -11.81 4.18 8.41
CA VAL A 12 -10.46 4.51 7.93
C VAL A 12 -10.54 5.20 6.57
N THR A 13 -11.33 4.64 5.64
CA THR A 13 -11.58 5.23 4.32
C THR A 13 -12.80 4.59 3.67
N GLU A 14 -13.34 5.25 2.65
CA GLU A 14 -14.34 4.73 1.72
C GLU A 14 -13.80 4.80 0.29
N LEU A 15 -13.68 3.64 -0.38
CA LEU A 15 -13.24 3.57 -1.77
C LEU A 15 -14.46 3.62 -2.70
N LYS A 16 -15.05 4.80 -2.85
CA LYS A 16 -16.35 4.99 -3.52
C LYS A 16 -16.35 4.61 -5.01
N GLU A 17 -15.20 4.68 -5.66
CA GLU A 17 -15.05 4.38 -7.10
C GLU A 17 -14.70 2.91 -7.37
N LEU A 18 -14.61 2.07 -6.34
CA LEU A 18 -14.28 0.66 -6.48
C LEU A 18 -15.46 -0.24 -6.11
N SER A 19 -15.78 -1.15 -7.03
CA SER A 19 -16.66 -2.29 -6.75
C SER A 19 -15.82 -3.53 -6.51
N PHE A 20 -15.88 -4.06 -5.29
CA PHE A 20 -15.24 -5.33 -4.95
C PHE A 20 -16.23 -6.48 -5.18
N ILE A 21 -15.92 -7.36 -6.12
CA ILE A 21 -16.66 -8.60 -6.33
C ILE A 21 -15.95 -9.67 -5.51
N GLN A 22 -16.60 -10.13 -4.45
CA GLN A 22 -16.08 -11.20 -3.60
C GLN A 22 -16.99 -12.43 -3.68
N ILE A 23 -16.38 -13.60 -3.81
CA ILE A 23 -17.10 -14.89 -3.92
C ILE A 23 -17.71 -15.30 -2.56
N SER A 24 -17.14 -14.81 -1.45
CA SER A 24 -17.56 -15.12 -0.09
C SER A 24 -17.77 -13.85 0.75
N LYS A 25 -18.37 -14.02 1.94
CA LYS A 25 -18.51 -12.96 2.95
C LYS A 25 -17.33 -12.90 3.93
N GLU A 26 -16.31 -13.74 3.73
CA GLU A 26 -15.13 -13.78 4.60
C GLU A 26 -14.33 -12.48 4.47
N PRO A 27 -13.58 -12.04 5.50
CA PRO A 27 -12.69 -10.90 5.35
C PRO A 27 -11.61 -11.15 4.28
N ILE A 28 -11.32 -10.12 3.47
CA ILE A 28 -10.17 -10.14 2.56
C ILE A 28 -8.89 -9.98 3.40
N SER A 29 -7.89 -10.81 3.14
CA SER A 29 -6.57 -10.67 3.75
C SER A 29 -5.75 -9.62 3.02
N PHE A 30 -5.01 -8.81 3.79
CA PHE A 30 -4.14 -7.76 3.28
C PHE A 30 -2.71 -8.22 3.43
N GLU A 31 -1.88 -7.92 2.44
CA GLU A 31 -0.45 -8.17 2.57
C GLU A 31 0.15 -7.17 3.55
N LYS A 32 1.00 -7.63 4.46
CA LYS A 32 1.53 -6.83 5.57
C LYS A 32 3.03 -6.59 5.42
N VAL A 33 3.43 -5.33 5.55
CA VAL A 33 4.83 -4.92 5.70
C VAL A 33 5.02 -4.26 7.06
N ASN A 34 5.92 -4.80 7.87
CA ASN A 34 6.19 -4.28 9.21
C ASN A 34 7.22 -3.15 9.15
N PHE A 35 6.98 -2.04 9.84
CA PHE A 35 7.93 -0.98 10.15
C PHE A 35 8.15 -0.91 11.68
N GLU A 36 9.12 -0.13 12.14
CA GLU A 36 9.42 -0.01 13.57
C GLU A 36 8.21 0.52 14.35
N GLU A 37 7.68 1.67 13.92
CA GLU A 37 6.60 2.40 14.61
C GLU A 37 5.19 2.02 14.15
N ALA A 38 5.07 1.29 13.04
CA ALA A 38 3.79 0.99 12.43
C ALA A 38 3.79 -0.32 11.62
N ASP A 39 2.60 -0.85 11.38
CA ASP A 39 2.37 -1.90 10.41
C ASP A 39 1.64 -1.33 9.20
N VAL A 40 2.06 -1.70 7.99
CA VAL A 40 1.44 -1.25 6.75
C VAL A 40 0.77 -2.42 6.06
N TYR A 41 -0.49 -2.25 5.71
CA TYR A 41 -1.33 -3.24 5.05
C TYR A 41 -1.64 -2.77 3.63
N PHE A 42 -1.43 -3.65 2.65
CA PHE A 42 -1.67 -3.38 1.24
C PHE A 42 -2.91 -4.13 0.75
N LEU A 43 -3.81 -3.38 0.09
CA LEU A 43 -4.96 -3.91 -0.64
C LEU A 43 -4.68 -3.79 -2.13
N THR A 44 -4.55 -4.92 -2.81
CA THR A 44 -4.37 -4.99 -4.26
C THR A 44 -5.66 -5.54 -4.90
N PRO A 45 -6.58 -4.70 -5.39
CA PRO A 45 -7.87 -5.16 -5.89
C PRO A 45 -7.79 -5.96 -7.20
N GLN A 46 -6.73 -5.74 -7.99
CA GLN A 46 -6.52 -6.40 -9.28
C GLN A 46 -5.53 -7.56 -9.10
N TYR A 47 -5.90 -8.75 -9.54
CA TYR A 47 -5.04 -9.93 -9.45
C TYR A 47 -4.14 -10.13 -10.69
N THR A 48 -4.44 -9.46 -11.81
CA THR A 48 -3.66 -9.55 -13.05
C THR A 48 -3.56 -8.18 -13.72
N GLY A 49 -2.34 -7.76 -14.05
CA GLY A 49 -2.11 -6.51 -14.76
C GLY A 49 -0.85 -6.61 -15.61
N GLY A 50 -0.97 -6.46 -16.93
CA GLY A 50 0.19 -6.53 -17.84
C GLY A 50 1.27 -5.45 -17.60
N HIS A 51 0.97 -4.48 -16.73
CA HIS A 51 1.78 -3.31 -16.38
C HIS A 51 2.08 -3.24 -14.87
N GLY A 52 2.01 -4.37 -14.18
CA GLY A 52 2.09 -4.44 -12.72
C GLY A 52 0.73 -4.33 -12.04
N LEU A 53 0.77 -4.28 -10.71
CA LEU A 53 -0.38 -4.24 -9.83
C LEU A 53 -0.46 -2.89 -9.12
N SER A 54 -1.68 -2.45 -8.81
CA SER A 54 -1.91 -1.23 -8.04
C SER A 54 -2.47 -1.56 -6.66
N ALA A 55 -1.79 -1.10 -5.62
CA ALA A 55 -2.22 -1.29 -4.24
C ALA A 55 -2.55 0.03 -3.55
N TYR A 56 -3.59 -0.01 -2.71
CA TYR A 56 -3.80 0.97 -1.65
C TYR A 56 -3.02 0.54 -0.41
N ALA A 57 -2.51 1.48 0.37
CA ALA A 57 -1.83 1.18 1.63
C ALA A 57 -2.54 1.81 2.82
N PHE A 58 -2.48 1.11 3.95
CA PHE A 58 -3.08 1.52 5.21
C PHE A 58 -2.06 1.32 6.31
N VAL A 59 -1.77 2.38 7.05
CA VAL A 59 -0.90 2.31 8.22
C VAL A 59 -1.73 1.99 9.44
N VAL A 60 -1.19 1.18 10.35
CA VAL A 60 -1.68 0.96 11.70
C VAL A 60 -0.54 1.33 12.65
N ASN A 61 -0.73 2.41 13.42
CA ASN A 61 0.23 2.85 14.42
C ASN A 61 0.29 1.82 15.56
N LYS A 62 1.49 1.39 15.94
CA LYS A 62 1.66 0.35 16.97
C LYS A 62 1.41 0.81 18.40
N ASP A 63 1.56 2.11 18.67
CA ASP A 63 1.40 2.68 20.00
C ASP A 63 -0.07 2.79 20.40
N ASN A 64 -0.93 3.20 19.47
CA ASN A 64 -2.35 3.48 19.76
C ASN A 64 -3.35 2.61 18.95
N GLY A 65 -2.88 1.85 17.97
CA GLY A 65 -3.71 0.99 17.11
C GLY A 65 -4.55 1.76 16.08
N GLU A 66 -4.39 3.08 15.97
CA GLU A 66 -5.11 3.90 14.99
C GLU A 66 -4.66 3.55 13.58
N ALA A 67 -5.61 3.56 12.65
CA ALA A 67 -5.36 3.25 11.26
C ALA A 67 -5.72 4.42 10.36
N ALA A 68 -4.92 4.63 9.32
CA ALA A 68 -5.12 5.68 8.33
C ALA A 68 -4.73 5.18 6.93
N PRO A 69 -5.38 5.70 5.86
CA PRO A 69 -4.91 5.46 4.51
C PRO A 69 -3.58 6.20 4.30
N LEU A 70 -2.65 5.57 3.59
CA LEU A 70 -1.41 6.22 3.16
C LEU A 70 -1.55 6.70 1.71
N LYS A 71 -0.94 7.85 1.43
CA LYS A 71 -0.71 8.32 0.06
C LYS A 71 0.77 8.19 -0.30
N PHE A 72 1.06 8.13 -1.60
CA PHE A 72 2.42 8.01 -2.12
C PHE A 72 2.83 9.32 -2.77
N VAL A 73 4.01 9.81 -2.44
CA VAL A 73 4.61 11.02 -3.02
C VAL A 73 5.83 10.60 -3.81
N ASN A 74 5.83 10.87 -5.11
CA ASN A 74 6.97 10.60 -5.98
C ASN A 74 7.10 11.71 -7.02
N HIS A 75 8.30 12.29 -7.14
CA HIS A 75 8.60 13.41 -8.05
C HIS A 75 7.59 14.58 -7.94
N GLY A 76 7.12 14.87 -6.74
CA GLY A 76 6.14 15.94 -6.46
C GLY A 76 4.68 15.60 -6.81
N ALA A 77 4.40 14.43 -7.40
CA ALA A 77 3.05 13.93 -7.60
C ALA A 77 2.60 13.14 -6.36
N THR A 78 1.33 13.27 -5.98
CA THR A 78 0.71 12.50 -4.89
C THR A 78 -0.37 11.58 -5.46
N THR A 79 -0.29 10.29 -5.14
CA THR A 79 -1.24 9.27 -5.58
C THR A 79 -1.81 8.50 -4.39
N ASP A 80 -3.03 7.99 -4.54
CA ASP A 80 -3.64 7.11 -3.52
C ASP A 80 -3.18 5.65 -3.64
N THR A 81 -2.56 5.30 -4.77
CA THR A 81 -2.10 3.94 -5.06
C THR A 81 -0.60 3.89 -5.38
N LEU A 82 -0.02 2.72 -5.09
CA LEU A 82 1.32 2.33 -5.47
C LEU A 82 1.27 1.30 -6.59
N ASN A 83 1.99 1.55 -7.68
CA ASN A 83 2.21 0.56 -8.71
C ASN A 83 3.47 -0.26 -8.40
N TYR A 84 3.37 -1.59 -8.51
CA TYR A 84 4.50 -2.51 -8.30
C TYR A 84 4.46 -3.68 -9.28
N ALA A 85 5.63 -4.29 -9.53
CA ALA A 85 5.80 -5.46 -10.39
C ALA A 85 5.10 -6.70 -9.83
N MET A 86 4.48 -7.52 -10.69
CA MET A 86 3.61 -8.64 -10.25
C MET A 86 4.37 -9.66 -9.39
N GLU A 87 5.62 -9.96 -9.75
CA GLU A 87 6.44 -10.97 -9.08
C GLU A 87 7.26 -10.40 -7.91
N HIS A 88 7.15 -9.10 -7.63
CA HIS A 88 7.97 -8.40 -6.64
C HIS A 88 7.12 -7.53 -5.72
N PHE A 89 6.48 -8.19 -4.74
CA PHE A 89 5.73 -7.48 -3.71
C PHE A 89 6.64 -6.49 -2.93
N PRO A 90 6.17 -5.27 -2.61
CA PRO A 90 6.94 -4.31 -1.83
C PRO A 90 7.41 -4.85 -0.48
N VAL A 91 8.66 -4.56 -0.10
CA VAL A 91 9.23 -5.04 1.15
C VAL A 91 9.88 -3.91 1.95
N ASN A 92 9.85 -4.01 3.28
CA ASN A 92 10.68 -3.13 4.10
C ASN A 92 12.12 -3.65 4.13
N LYS A 93 13.07 -2.78 3.76
CA LYS A 93 14.49 -2.98 4.00
C LYS A 93 15.06 -1.75 4.71
N ASN A 94 15.56 -1.96 5.92
CA ASN A 94 16.20 -0.91 6.74
C ASN A 94 15.32 0.35 6.95
N GLY A 95 14.00 0.17 7.11
CA GLY A 95 13.06 1.27 7.36
C GLY A 95 12.47 1.90 6.09
N TYR A 96 12.90 1.45 4.91
CA TYR A 96 12.39 1.92 3.62
C TYR A 96 11.52 0.86 2.96
N LEU A 97 10.40 1.29 2.37
CA LEU A 97 9.64 0.44 1.46
C LEU A 97 10.37 0.42 0.12
N ILE A 98 10.90 -0.75 -0.24
CA ILE A 98 11.56 -1.00 -1.52
C ILE A 98 10.51 -1.50 -2.50
N VAL A 99 10.38 -0.80 -3.64
CA VAL A 99 9.37 -1.09 -4.65
C VAL A 99 10.04 -1.27 -6.00
N THR A 100 9.86 -2.43 -6.62
CA THR A 100 10.09 -2.61 -8.06
C THR A 100 8.82 -2.14 -8.78
N PRO A 101 8.86 -1.08 -9.61
CA PRO A 101 7.67 -0.63 -10.30
C PRO A 101 7.25 -1.61 -11.40
N GLY A 102 5.96 -1.60 -11.75
CA GLY A 102 5.42 -2.39 -12.86
C GLY A 102 5.95 -1.94 -14.22
N THR A 103 5.76 -2.78 -15.23
CA THR A 103 6.25 -2.51 -16.58
C THR A 103 5.42 -1.44 -17.30
N SER A 104 6.09 -0.42 -17.82
CA SER A 104 5.53 0.49 -18.82
C SER A 104 5.89 0.00 -20.23
N ALA A 105 5.18 0.46 -21.27
CA ALA A 105 5.52 0.14 -22.65
C ALA A 105 7.01 0.42 -22.94
N GLY A 106 7.79 -0.63 -23.25
CA GLY A 106 9.21 -0.54 -23.57
C GLY A 106 10.20 -0.87 -22.44
N THR A 107 9.73 -1.15 -21.22
CA THR A 107 10.62 -1.44 -20.06
C THR A 107 10.21 -2.75 -19.39
N SER A 108 11.13 -3.72 -19.30
CA SER A 108 10.92 -4.99 -18.58
C SER A 108 11.15 -4.81 -17.08
N GLU A 109 10.47 -5.57 -16.22
CA GLU A 109 10.64 -5.53 -14.75
C GLU A 109 12.11 -5.67 -14.34
N ALA A 110 12.86 -6.55 -15.03
CA ALA A 110 14.29 -6.78 -14.79
C ALA A 110 15.21 -5.57 -15.05
N LYS A 111 14.71 -4.50 -15.66
CA LYS A 111 15.45 -3.26 -15.95
C LYS A 111 14.89 -2.05 -15.20
N ALA A 112 13.82 -2.24 -14.43
CA ALA A 112 13.23 -1.17 -13.66
C ALA A 112 14.09 -0.90 -12.42
N GLU A 113 14.49 0.36 -12.24
CA GLU A 113 15.16 0.78 -11.02
C GLU A 113 14.16 0.77 -9.86
N THR A 114 14.57 0.19 -8.74
CA THR A 114 13.74 0.16 -7.53
C THR A 114 13.60 1.55 -6.96
N VAL A 115 12.39 1.92 -6.55
CA VAL A 115 12.11 3.15 -5.82
C VAL A 115 12.10 2.84 -4.32
N GLN A 116 12.70 3.72 -3.53
CA GLN A 116 12.70 3.62 -2.07
C GLN A 116 11.75 4.67 -1.51
N TYR A 117 10.84 4.26 -0.64
CA TYR A 117 9.94 5.19 0.05
C TYR A 117 10.21 5.20 1.55
N ARG A 118 10.34 6.39 2.11
CA ARG A 118 10.32 6.62 3.56
C ARG A 118 8.86 6.70 4.04
N LEU A 119 8.56 6.00 5.14
CA LEU A 119 7.27 6.11 5.82
C LEU A 119 7.23 7.37 6.69
N ASP A 120 6.22 8.21 6.50
CA ASP A 120 5.85 9.31 7.38
C ASP A 120 4.46 9.01 7.97
N VAL A 121 4.45 8.44 9.17
CA VAL A 121 3.22 8.03 9.86
C VAL A 121 2.37 9.25 10.25
N VAL A 122 3.02 10.36 10.62
CA VAL A 122 2.33 11.57 11.11
C VAL A 122 1.55 12.23 9.99
N ASN A 123 2.17 12.39 8.82
CA ASN A 123 1.54 13.00 7.66
C ASN A 123 0.84 11.98 6.75
N GLN A 124 0.92 10.68 7.08
CA GLN A 124 0.25 9.59 6.37
C GLN A 124 0.74 9.44 4.92
N TYR A 125 2.06 9.55 4.73
CA TYR A 125 2.70 9.46 3.42
C TYR A 125 3.75 8.36 3.37
N PHE A 126 3.91 7.78 2.19
CA PHE A 126 5.17 7.25 1.72
C PHE A 126 5.80 8.26 0.78
N ILE A 127 7.05 8.66 1.03
CA ILE A 127 7.75 9.68 0.24
C ILE A 127 8.93 9.01 -0.44
N ALA A 128 8.96 9.06 -1.77
CA ALA A 128 10.09 8.56 -2.55
C ALA A 128 11.32 9.43 -2.30
N ASP A 129 12.46 8.79 -2.03
CA ASP A 129 13.76 9.45 -1.95
C ASP A 129 14.46 9.52 -3.34
#